data_AF-A0A1B0CBQ8-F1
#
_entry.id   AF-A0A1B0CBQ8-F1
#
_cell.length_a   1.000
_cell.length_b   1.000
_cell.length_c   1.000
_cell.angle_alpha   90.00
_cell.angle_beta   90.00
_cell.angle_gamma   90.00
#
_symmetry.space_group_name_H-M   'P 1'
#
loop_
_entity.id
_entity.type
_entity.pdbx_description
1 polymer ?
#
loop_
_entity_poly.entity_id
_entity_poly.type
_entity_poly.pdbx_seq_one_letter_code
_entity_poly.pdbx_strand_id
1 'polypeptide(L)'
;MQYLFLLGSLYLIQNTPNITNVPVNQLNSLLGGNNYFTISNPTVGPVTPVAQAFRNYRIVPNIIPYAPNRIVEVNYPSGVNVNLGTLTQPRFVRSNPIVKWEPRNKNTFHTLIMIDPDAGEVSEVKHWLIGNIPGNDVSRGTVIADYVGSAPPVGTGLHRYIFLVYEQPWGPINFNEPYTSIFADDNVAGKFQSSEVVPDVVASVPNKPIEIKYPSGVEVNFGNELTPTDVKDIPYVTWDANPDDYYTLIMTDPDAPSRKEPTFREFKHWTVGNIPGNRVAEGETIAEYIGSGPPKGTGLHRYVFLVYKQPSGKVDFSAEQKTSNKSRAGRPKFSASKFAGKYSFELFAGNFYEAQYDDYNNTVIGKVRKLVAYRTMMRINILLALSLLLSTIFAEDNVALKFQSFEIVPDVFTEVPKNLIEVGVKYPSGVEVNYGEELTPTDVKDPPSVTWNANPDNYYTLIMTDPDAPSRKDRRLGEIKHWMVVNIPGSNLDEGETIAEYIGSGPPKNTDLHRYIFLVFMQPEKIDFSHEEKSDMRSVKNRIFFSSQDFSEKYSLHLIGGNFYQAQYDDYVPILADQFQEK
;
A
#
# COMPACT_ATOMS: atom_id res chain seq x y z
N MET A 1 23.12 -46.45 -12.32
CA MET A 1 23.81 -47.20 -13.39
C MET A 1 24.16 -46.20 -14.47
N GLN A 2 25.45 -45.82 -14.60
CA GLN A 2 26.03 -44.90 -15.61
C GLN A 2 25.50 -43.43 -15.67
N TYR A 3 26.28 -42.40 -16.06
CA TYR A 3 27.73 -42.11 -16.04
C TYR A 3 27.90 -40.56 -15.96
N LEU A 4 28.96 -40.07 -15.27
CA LEU A 4 29.92 -38.95 -15.55
C LEU A 4 29.58 -37.82 -16.58
N PHE A 5 30.17 -36.60 -16.69
CA PHE A 5 31.35 -35.83 -16.16
C PHE A 5 31.24 -34.36 -16.72
N LEU A 6 32.00 -33.29 -16.38
CA LEU A 6 32.98 -32.94 -15.31
C LEU A 6 33.07 -31.37 -15.18
N LEU A 7 33.84 -30.91 -14.18
CA LEU A 7 34.43 -29.59 -13.86
C LEU A 7 35.03 -28.73 -15.01
N GLY A 8 35.25 -27.43 -14.75
CA GLY A 8 36.23 -26.57 -15.45
C GLY A 8 36.25 -25.11 -14.97
N SER A 9 37.42 -24.55 -14.63
CA SER A 9 37.57 -23.28 -13.89
C SER A 9 38.47 -22.23 -14.58
N LEU A 10 38.23 -20.95 -14.26
CA LEU A 10 39.21 -19.84 -14.06
C LEU A 10 40.12 -19.30 -15.20
N TYR A 11 40.01 -17.96 -15.38
CA TYR A 11 41.10 -16.95 -15.40
C TYR A 11 41.95 -16.59 -16.67
N LEU A 12 42.10 -15.26 -16.87
CA LEU A 12 43.15 -14.50 -17.60
C LEU A 12 43.32 -14.67 -19.14
N ILE A 13 43.95 -13.74 -19.89
CA ILE A 13 43.89 -12.26 -19.94
C ILE A 13 44.47 -11.79 -21.30
N GLN A 14 44.03 -10.62 -21.81
CA GLN A 14 44.69 -9.74 -22.80
C GLN A 14 44.88 -10.12 -24.31
N ASN A 15 44.73 -9.03 -25.09
CA ASN A 15 45.36 -8.65 -26.37
C ASN A 15 44.76 -9.06 -27.73
N THR A 16 44.46 -8.00 -28.49
CA THR A 16 43.96 -7.91 -29.88
C THR A 16 45.05 -8.21 -30.93
N PRO A 17 44.68 -8.49 -32.20
CA PRO A 17 44.68 -7.39 -33.18
C PRO A 17 43.55 -7.41 -34.25
N ASN A 18 42.85 -6.28 -34.36
CA ASN A 18 42.58 -5.45 -35.56
C ASN A 18 42.35 -6.01 -37.01
N ILE A 19 41.48 -5.27 -37.75
CA ILE A 19 41.49 -5.02 -39.23
C ILE A 19 40.92 -6.15 -40.16
N THR A 20 40.07 -5.96 -41.20
CA THR A 20 39.23 -4.85 -41.77
C THR A 20 38.22 -5.35 -42.85
N ASN A 21 37.17 -4.56 -43.13
CA ASN A 21 36.52 -4.26 -44.45
C ASN A 21 35.99 -5.35 -45.41
N VAL A 22 34.71 -5.21 -45.83
CA VAL A 22 34.21 -5.21 -47.24
C VAL A 22 32.98 -4.25 -47.31
N PRO A 23 32.71 -3.47 -48.41
CA PRO A 23 31.87 -2.27 -48.36
C PRO A 23 30.46 -2.35 -49.03
N VAL A 24 29.80 -1.19 -49.04
CA VAL A 24 28.36 -0.93 -49.25
C VAL A 24 27.99 -0.56 -50.70
N ASN A 25 26.91 -1.14 -51.24
CA ASN A 25 25.78 -0.47 -51.95
C ASN A 25 25.00 -1.41 -52.91
N GLN A 26 23.70 -1.62 -52.67
CA GLN A 26 22.61 -1.42 -53.65
C GLN A 26 21.25 -1.79 -53.04
N LEU A 27 20.44 -0.78 -52.70
CA LEU A 27 18.99 -0.69 -52.94
C LEU A 27 18.43 0.55 -52.21
N ASN A 28 18.14 1.60 -52.98
CA ASN A 28 17.48 2.80 -52.49
C ASN A 28 16.67 3.46 -53.62
N SER A 29 15.39 3.11 -53.70
CA SER A 29 14.32 3.80 -54.43
C SER A 29 12.99 3.14 -53.99
N LEU A 30 11.96 3.83 -53.52
CA LEU A 30 11.51 5.20 -53.77
C LEU A 30 11.31 6.03 -52.47
N LEU A 31 11.25 7.35 -52.62
CA LEU A 31 11.43 8.36 -51.57
C LEU A 31 10.11 8.82 -50.92
N GLY A 32 10.15 9.20 -49.63
CA GLY A 32 8.98 9.79 -48.96
C GLY A 32 9.12 10.20 -47.48
N GLY A 33 10.20 10.89 -47.08
CA GLY A 33 10.27 11.58 -45.78
C GLY A 33 11.34 11.07 -44.81
N ASN A 34 12.27 11.95 -44.45
CA ASN A 34 13.33 11.66 -43.47
C ASN A 34 12.84 11.97 -42.05
N ASN A 35 13.14 11.09 -41.08
CA ASN A 35 13.72 11.42 -39.76
C ASN A 35 13.84 10.17 -38.87
N TYR A 36 14.73 9.24 -39.23
CA TYR A 36 15.19 8.22 -38.29
C TYR A 36 16.31 8.80 -37.42
N PHE A 37 16.01 9.06 -36.14
CA PHE A 37 17.05 9.26 -35.14
C PHE A 37 17.71 7.91 -34.84
N THR A 38 18.88 7.67 -35.42
CA THR A 38 19.77 6.60 -34.96
C THR A 38 20.25 6.92 -33.55
N ILE A 39 19.74 6.19 -32.56
CA ILE A 39 20.36 6.14 -31.22
C ILE A 39 21.66 5.34 -31.36
N SER A 40 22.71 6.01 -31.84
CA SER A 40 24.05 5.58 -31.48
C SER A 40 24.17 5.72 -29.97
N ASN A 41 24.42 4.60 -29.26
CA ASN A 41 24.99 4.67 -27.92
C ASN A 41 26.12 5.70 -27.96
N PRO A 42 26.11 6.76 -27.12
CA PRO A 42 27.25 7.64 -27.04
C PRO A 42 28.43 6.79 -26.58
N THR A 43 29.35 6.55 -27.51
CA THR A 43 30.70 6.12 -27.17
C THR A 43 31.19 7.04 -26.06
N VAL A 44 31.82 6.46 -25.04
CA VAL A 44 32.31 7.22 -23.88
C VAL A 44 33.41 8.17 -24.35
N GLY A 45 33.00 9.34 -24.81
CA GLY A 45 33.88 10.46 -25.10
C GLY A 45 34.55 10.93 -23.81
N PRO A 46 35.62 11.73 -23.93
CA PRO A 46 36.29 12.30 -22.76
C PRO A 46 35.26 13.03 -21.89
N VAL A 47 35.19 12.65 -20.61
CA VAL A 47 34.27 13.28 -19.65
C VAL A 47 34.63 14.77 -19.58
N THR A 48 33.71 15.63 -20.02
CA THR A 48 33.97 17.07 -20.00
C THR A 48 34.12 17.56 -18.55
N PRO A 49 34.90 18.62 -18.28
CA PRO A 49 35.04 19.16 -16.93
C PRO A 49 33.68 19.52 -16.28
N VAL A 50 32.71 19.94 -17.08
CA VAL A 50 31.32 20.19 -16.66
C VAL A 50 30.66 18.89 -16.19
N ALA A 51 30.70 17.83 -16.99
CA ALA A 51 30.12 16.54 -16.63
C ALA A 51 30.81 15.90 -15.41
N GLN A 52 32.11 16.08 -15.26
CA GLN A 52 32.84 15.63 -14.08
C GLN A 52 32.43 16.42 -12.82
N ALA A 53 32.34 17.76 -12.90
CA ALA A 53 31.91 18.58 -11.78
C ALA A 53 30.49 18.25 -11.31
N PHE A 54 29.53 18.11 -12.23
CA PHE A 54 28.14 17.74 -11.91
C PHE A 54 28.04 16.35 -11.26
N ARG A 55 28.90 15.39 -11.64
CA ARG A 55 29.00 14.08 -10.96
C ARG A 55 29.63 14.20 -9.57
N ASN A 56 30.70 14.97 -9.43
CA ASN A 56 31.39 15.18 -8.14
C ASN A 56 30.44 15.77 -7.08
N TYR A 57 29.56 16.70 -7.46
CA TYR A 57 28.54 17.28 -6.58
C TYR A 57 27.24 16.45 -6.47
N ARG A 58 27.23 15.21 -6.99
CA ARG A 58 26.06 14.30 -7.01
C ARG A 58 24.80 14.96 -7.59
N ILE A 59 24.97 15.79 -8.61
CA ILE A 59 23.88 16.40 -9.38
C ILE A 59 23.49 15.47 -10.55
N VAL A 60 24.47 14.80 -11.15
CA VAL A 60 24.26 13.77 -12.18
C VAL A 60 24.67 12.40 -11.60
N PRO A 61 23.83 11.36 -11.68
CA PRO A 61 22.48 11.33 -12.27
C PRO A 61 21.35 11.77 -11.31
N ASN A 62 21.66 12.02 -10.03
CA ASN A 62 20.67 12.01 -8.94
C ASN A 62 19.61 13.12 -9.02
N ILE A 63 19.93 14.27 -9.62
CA ILE A 63 19.04 15.45 -9.74
C ILE A 63 18.64 15.65 -11.20
N ILE A 64 19.62 15.55 -12.12
CA ILE A 64 19.37 15.56 -13.57
C ILE A 64 20.06 14.36 -14.24
N PRO A 65 19.42 13.74 -15.25
CA PRO A 65 19.90 12.50 -15.84
C PRO A 65 21.23 12.66 -16.61
N TYR A 66 21.47 13.85 -17.17
CA TYR A 66 22.64 14.17 -17.98
C TYR A 66 23.21 15.52 -17.57
N ALA A 67 24.54 15.65 -17.65
CA ALA A 67 25.19 16.93 -17.42
C ALA A 67 24.84 17.93 -18.54
N PRO A 68 24.69 19.23 -18.23
CA PRO A 68 24.39 20.22 -19.24
C PRO A 68 25.57 20.40 -20.19
N ASN A 69 25.27 20.65 -21.47
CA ASN A 69 26.28 20.84 -22.52
C ASN A 69 27.02 22.19 -22.42
N ARG A 70 26.55 23.11 -21.57
CA ARG A 70 27.09 24.46 -21.33
C ARG A 70 26.87 24.85 -19.86
N ILE A 71 27.68 25.77 -19.36
CA ILE A 71 27.46 26.44 -18.07
C ILE A 71 26.70 27.74 -18.33
N VAL A 72 25.79 28.11 -17.42
CA VAL A 72 25.14 29.43 -17.39
C VAL A 72 25.94 30.38 -16.50
N GLU A 73 26.08 31.64 -16.92
CA GLU A 73 26.71 32.68 -16.11
C GLU A 73 25.68 33.22 -15.11
N VAL A 74 26.03 33.27 -13.82
CA VAL A 74 25.13 33.73 -12.74
C VAL A 74 25.90 34.71 -11.85
N ASN A 75 25.56 36.00 -11.93
CA ASN A 75 26.25 37.07 -11.21
C ASN A 75 25.27 37.82 -10.31
N TYR A 76 25.58 37.90 -9.03
CA TYR A 76 24.77 38.60 -8.05
C TYR A 76 25.13 40.10 -7.95
N PRO A 77 24.15 40.99 -7.67
CA PRO A 77 24.41 42.41 -7.41
C PRO A 77 25.40 42.69 -6.26
N SER A 78 25.62 41.71 -5.38
CA SER A 78 26.63 41.73 -4.31
C SER A 78 28.08 41.58 -4.78
N GLY A 79 28.30 41.28 -6.08
CA GLY A 79 29.60 40.95 -6.64
C GLY A 79 29.95 39.45 -6.60
N VAL A 80 29.06 38.58 -6.13
CA VAL A 80 29.28 37.12 -6.16
C VAL A 80 29.02 36.59 -7.58
N ASN A 81 30.07 36.16 -8.26
CA ASN A 81 30.01 35.46 -9.53
C ASN A 81 30.07 33.94 -9.28
N VAL A 82 29.06 33.19 -9.72
CA VAL A 82 28.93 31.76 -9.42
C VAL A 82 29.72 30.92 -10.43
N ASN A 83 30.64 30.12 -9.91
CA ASN A 83 31.29 29.03 -10.61
C ASN A 83 30.80 27.68 -10.04
N LEU A 84 31.10 26.57 -10.71
CA LEU A 84 30.70 25.25 -10.23
C LEU A 84 31.35 24.94 -8.87
N GLY A 85 30.54 24.87 -7.81
CA GLY A 85 30.99 24.68 -6.44
C GLY A 85 31.34 25.96 -5.67
N THR A 86 30.98 27.16 -6.17
CA THR A 86 31.14 28.40 -5.40
C THR A 86 30.38 28.34 -4.07
N LEU A 87 31.13 28.37 -2.97
CA LEU A 87 30.58 28.52 -1.62
C LEU A 87 30.27 30.00 -1.35
N THR A 88 29.07 30.29 -0.85
CA THR A 88 28.63 31.65 -0.50
C THR A 88 27.71 31.62 0.73
N GLN A 89 27.37 32.79 1.27
CA GLN A 89 26.45 32.93 2.40
C GLN A 89 25.12 33.55 1.95
N PRO A 90 23.96 33.12 2.49
CA PRO A 90 22.63 33.66 2.17
C PRO A 90 22.56 35.18 2.01
N ARG A 91 23.20 35.94 2.91
CA ARG A 91 23.21 37.42 2.88
C ARG A 91 23.76 38.05 1.59
N PHE A 92 24.63 37.36 0.86
CA PHE A 92 25.21 37.85 -0.40
C PHE A 92 24.39 37.44 -1.63
N VAL A 93 23.37 36.59 -1.47
CA VAL A 93 22.54 36.05 -2.55
C VAL A 93 21.04 36.21 -2.24
N ARG A 94 20.67 37.31 -1.59
CA ARG A 94 19.26 37.66 -1.29
C ARG A 94 18.54 38.35 -2.45
N SER A 95 19.29 39.00 -3.33
CA SER A 95 18.75 39.69 -4.51
C SER A 95 18.88 38.81 -5.74
N ASN A 96 17.91 38.87 -6.65
CA ASN A 96 17.91 38.11 -7.90
C ASN A 96 19.24 38.29 -8.64
N PRO A 97 19.90 37.21 -9.09
CA PRO A 97 21.11 37.30 -9.90
C PRO A 97 20.77 37.67 -11.35
N ILE A 98 21.74 38.27 -12.03
CA ILE A 98 21.75 38.36 -13.48
C ILE A 98 22.21 37.00 -14.00
N VAL A 99 21.31 36.28 -14.70
CA VAL A 99 21.61 35.00 -15.33
C VAL A 99 21.73 35.19 -16.85
N LYS A 100 22.78 34.64 -17.45
CA LYS A 100 23.03 34.72 -18.90
C LYS A 100 23.47 33.37 -19.48
N TRP A 101 23.10 33.15 -20.73
CA TRP A 101 23.60 32.06 -21.57
C TRP A 101 23.57 32.47 -23.03
N GLU A 102 24.30 31.75 -23.87
CA GLU A 102 24.21 31.88 -25.32
C GLU A 102 23.24 30.81 -25.86
N PRO A 103 22.03 31.19 -26.31
CA PRO A 103 21.03 30.25 -26.80
C PRO A 103 21.46 29.68 -28.17
N ARG A 104 21.00 28.46 -28.50
CA ARG A 104 21.27 27.85 -29.80
C ARG A 104 20.58 28.62 -30.94
N ASN A 105 19.41 29.19 -30.67
CA ASN A 105 18.66 30.06 -31.56
C ASN A 105 18.15 31.27 -30.76
N LYS A 106 18.30 32.49 -31.28
CA LYS A 106 17.81 33.70 -30.60
C LYS A 106 16.27 33.80 -30.56
N ASN A 107 15.59 33.02 -31.40
CA ASN A 107 14.14 32.99 -31.51
C ASN A 107 13.47 31.88 -30.67
N THR A 108 14.23 31.03 -29.97
CA THR A 108 13.64 30.02 -29.06
C THR A 108 13.37 30.62 -27.68
N PHE A 109 12.28 30.15 -27.07
CA PHE A 109 11.94 30.48 -25.69
C PHE A 109 12.71 29.55 -24.73
N HIS A 110 12.85 29.92 -23.47
CA HIS A 110 13.58 29.14 -22.48
C HIS A 110 12.93 29.22 -21.09
N THR A 111 13.11 28.16 -20.29
CA THR A 111 12.75 28.11 -18.87
C THR A 111 14.01 28.15 -18.02
N LEU A 112 14.08 29.09 -17.06
CA LEU A 112 15.09 29.17 -16.01
C LEU A 112 14.49 28.65 -14.70
N ILE A 113 15.21 27.74 -14.03
CA ILE A 113 14.86 27.24 -12.70
C ILE A 113 16.06 27.30 -11.75
N MET A 114 15.82 27.63 -10.49
CA MET A 114 16.75 27.49 -9.38
C MET A 114 16.16 26.54 -8.34
N ILE A 115 16.89 25.50 -7.95
CA ILE A 115 16.46 24.48 -6.97
C ILE A 115 17.45 24.31 -5.82
N ASP A 116 16.93 23.88 -4.67
CA ASP A 116 17.65 23.38 -3.50
C ASP A 116 17.29 21.89 -3.26
N PRO A 117 18.09 20.93 -3.76
CA PRO A 117 17.88 19.51 -3.52
C PRO A 117 18.27 19.04 -2.11
N ASP A 118 18.83 19.89 -1.26
CA ASP A 118 19.28 19.51 0.10
C ASP A 118 18.31 19.98 1.20
N ALA A 119 17.12 20.48 0.81
CA ALA A 119 16.12 21.08 1.68
C ALA A 119 15.41 20.14 2.70
N GLY A 120 15.67 18.84 2.68
CA GLY A 120 15.12 17.87 3.65
C GLY A 120 13.86 17.14 3.15
N GLU A 121 12.84 17.03 4.00
CA GLU A 121 11.63 16.20 3.79
C GLU A 121 10.76 16.62 2.59
N VAL A 122 11.03 17.77 1.97
CA VAL A 122 10.49 18.17 0.67
C VAL A 122 11.62 18.07 -0.36
N SER A 123 11.56 17.06 -1.22
CA SER A 123 12.52 16.90 -2.31
C SER A 123 12.44 18.10 -3.27
N GLU A 124 13.57 18.78 -3.46
CA GLU A 124 13.75 19.92 -4.38
C GLU A 124 12.81 21.11 -4.14
N VAL A 125 13.20 22.01 -3.22
CA VAL A 125 12.54 23.31 -3.10
C VAL A 125 12.88 24.17 -4.32
N LYS A 126 11.85 24.70 -4.99
CA LYS A 126 11.99 25.64 -6.12
C LYS A 126 12.19 27.05 -5.57
N HIS A 127 13.40 27.58 -5.68
CA HIS A 127 13.78 28.91 -5.20
C HIS A 127 13.59 30.04 -6.24
N TRP A 128 13.41 29.68 -7.52
CA TRP A 128 13.07 30.60 -8.60
C TRP A 128 12.57 29.82 -9.82
N LEU A 129 11.52 30.28 -10.51
CA LEU A 129 11.06 29.70 -11.77
C LEU A 129 10.53 30.78 -12.72
N ILE A 130 11.14 30.90 -13.90
CA ILE A 130 10.71 31.79 -14.99
C ILE A 130 10.62 30.98 -16.28
N GLY A 131 9.46 30.97 -16.92
CA GLY A 131 9.24 30.36 -18.23
C GLY A 131 9.17 31.40 -19.35
N ASN A 132 9.08 30.95 -20.60
CA ASN A 132 8.91 31.82 -21.77
C ASN A 132 9.94 32.96 -21.89
N ILE A 133 11.19 32.72 -21.48
CA ILE A 133 12.26 33.70 -21.65
C ILE A 133 12.62 33.77 -23.15
N PRO A 134 12.40 34.90 -23.84
CA PRO A 134 12.72 35.00 -25.27
C PRO A 134 14.23 35.12 -25.46
N GLY A 135 14.84 34.14 -26.14
CA GLY A 135 16.28 34.09 -26.37
C GLY A 135 17.06 33.87 -25.06
N ASN A 136 17.55 34.95 -24.46
CA ASN A 136 18.27 34.94 -23.18
C ASN A 136 17.94 36.13 -22.26
N ASP A 137 16.85 36.87 -22.54
CA ASP A 137 16.45 38.04 -21.76
C ASP A 137 15.50 37.63 -20.63
N VAL A 138 16.07 37.20 -19.49
CA VAL A 138 15.34 36.74 -18.30
C VAL A 138 14.27 37.74 -17.83
N SER A 139 14.50 39.05 -18.03
CA SER A 139 13.56 40.11 -17.63
C SER A 139 12.25 40.11 -18.40
N ARG A 140 12.21 39.43 -19.56
CA ARG A 140 11.05 39.31 -20.45
C ARG A 140 10.34 37.96 -20.37
N GLY A 141 10.78 37.07 -19.47
CA GLY A 141 10.08 35.82 -19.19
C GLY A 141 8.84 36.01 -18.30
N THR A 142 7.99 34.99 -18.27
CA THR A 142 6.87 34.88 -17.35
C THR A 142 7.37 34.35 -16.00
N VAL A 143 7.30 35.15 -14.94
CA VAL A 143 7.62 34.70 -13.57
C VAL A 143 6.50 33.77 -13.08
N ILE A 144 6.87 32.58 -12.63
CA ILE A 144 5.96 31.53 -12.16
C ILE A 144 6.16 31.28 -10.67
N ALA A 145 7.41 31.33 -10.21
CA ALA A 145 7.77 31.44 -8.80
C ALA A 145 8.84 32.52 -8.65
N ASP A 146 8.63 33.46 -7.73
CA ASP A 146 9.56 34.53 -7.42
C ASP A 146 10.90 34.01 -6.89
N TYR A 147 11.92 34.87 -6.92
CA TYR A 147 13.24 34.56 -6.37
C TYR A 147 13.21 34.67 -4.84
N VAL A 148 13.42 33.56 -4.14
CA VAL A 148 13.39 33.51 -2.66
C VAL A 148 14.79 33.59 -2.03
N GLY A 149 15.86 33.44 -2.83
CA GLY A 149 17.25 33.41 -2.34
C GLY A 149 17.59 32.13 -1.58
N SER A 150 18.87 31.92 -1.26
CA SER A 150 19.24 30.76 -0.42
C SER A 150 18.90 31.02 1.05
N ALA A 151 18.31 30.02 1.70
CA ALA A 151 17.87 30.10 3.09
C ALA A 151 17.91 28.71 3.77
N PRO A 152 19.08 28.04 3.80
CA PRO A 152 19.21 26.74 4.44
C PRO A 152 18.87 26.85 5.94
N PRO A 153 18.10 25.91 6.52
CA PRO A 153 17.75 25.95 7.94
C PRO A 153 18.98 25.92 8.86
N VAL A 154 18.86 26.48 10.06
CA VAL A 154 19.98 26.54 11.00
C VAL A 154 20.35 25.13 11.46
N GLY A 155 21.56 24.69 11.13
CA GLY A 155 22.12 23.39 11.55
C GLY A 155 22.09 22.29 10.49
N THR A 156 21.46 22.49 9.32
CA THR A 156 21.43 21.47 8.24
C THR A 156 22.73 21.37 7.43
N GLY A 157 23.64 22.34 7.59
CA GLY A 157 24.96 22.33 6.94
C GLY A 157 24.98 23.08 5.61
N LEU A 158 25.62 22.49 4.60
CA LEU A 158 25.76 23.10 3.27
C LEU A 158 24.70 22.56 2.32
N HIS A 159 23.94 23.47 1.70
CA HIS A 159 22.98 23.17 0.65
C HIS A 159 23.55 23.54 -0.73
N ARG A 160 23.29 22.69 -1.72
CA ARG A 160 23.57 22.94 -3.13
C ARG A 160 22.44 23.79 -3.71
N TYR A 161 22.77 24.85 -4.43
CA TYR A 161 21.80 25.63 -5.20
C TYR A 161 22.13 25.53 -6.68
N ILE A 162 21.19 25.02 -7.48
CA ILE A 162 21.46 24.62 -8.87
C ILE A 162 20.61 25.48 -9.80
N PHE A 163 21.27 26.14 -10.76
CA PHE A 163 20.62 26.89 -11.84
C PHE A 163 20.61 26.05 -13.11
N LEU A 164 19.42 25.87 -13.70
CA LEU A 164 19.24 25.13 -14.95
C LEU A 164 18.44 25.98 -15.92
N VAL A 165 18.83 25.93 -17.20
CA VAL A 165 18.12 26.58 -18.30
C VAL A 165 17.79 25.54 -19.35
N TYR A 166 16.50 25.44 -19.67
CA TYR A 166 15.95 24.55 -20.68
C TYR A 166 15.52 25.35 -21.90
N GLU A 167 15.88 24.89 -23.10
CA GLU A 167 15.34 25.43 -24.35
C GLU A 167 13.91 24.91 -24.53
N GLN A 168 12.98 25.79 -24.92
CA GLN A 168 11.60 25.47 -25.31
C GLN A 168 11.51 25.46 -26.85
N PRO A 169 11.88 24.35 -27.52
CA PRO A 169 11.89 24.29 -28.99
C PRO A 169 10.50 24.41 -29.63
N TRP A 170 9.42 24.29 -28.86
CA TRP A 170 8.03 24.31 -29.33
C TRP A 170 7.34 25.68 -29.18
N GLY A 171 8.06 26.70 -28.68
CA GLY A 171 7.54 28.05 -28.46
C GLY A 171 7.15 28.36 -27.01
N PRO A 172 6.36 29.42 -26.77
CA PRO A 172 5.94 29.82 -25.43
C PRO A 172 4.83 28.89 -24.90
N ILE A 173 4.95 28.53 -23.63
CA ILE A 173 4.02 27.68 -22.85
C ILE A 173 2.95 28.58 -22.21
N ASN A 174 1.69 28.15 -22.20
CA ASN A 174 0.65 28.85 -21.44
C ASN A 174 0.72 28.43 -19.96
N PHE A 175 0.86 29.41 -19.05
CA PHE A 175 0.94 29.19 -17.60
C PHE A 175 -0.40 29.39 -16.87
N ASN A 176 -1.47 29.77 -17.57
CA ASN A 176 -2.76 30.16 -16.99
C ASN A 176 -3.93 29.19 -17.27
N GLU A 177 -3.71 28.12 -18.05
CA GLU A 177 -4.69 27.03 -18.17
C GLU A 177 -4.63 26.15 -16.91
N PRO A 178 -5.74 25.53 -16.46
CA PRO A 178 -5.63 24.40 -15.55
C PRO A 178 -4.84 23.30 -16.27
N TYR A 179 -3.62 23.05 -15.80
CA TYR A 179 -2.62 22.23 -16.50
C TYR A 179 -3.08 20.78 -16.74
N THR A 180 -3.75 20.55 -17.87
CA THR A 180 -3.65 19.27 -18.60
C THR A 180 -2.22 19.21 -19.13
N SER A 181 -1.39 18.44 -18.44
CA SER A 181 0.05 18.64 -18.42
C SER A 181 0.75 18.15 -19.69
N ILE A 182 0.79 19.00 -20.73
CA ILE A 182 1.61 18.78 -21.94
C ILE A 182 3.12 19.01 -21.65
N PHE A 183 3.46 19.49 -20.44
CA PHE A 183 4.84 19.72 -19.98
C PHE A 183 5.16 19.18 -18.57
N ALA A 184 4.35 18.28 -18.00
CA ALA A 184 4.83 17.41 -16.92
C ALA A 184 5.59 16.20 -17.50
N ASP A 185 6.49 16.48 -18.44
CA ASP A 185 7.46 15.49 -18.92
C ASP A 185 8.67 15.55 -17.99
N ASP A 186 8.47 15.11 -16.75
CA ASP A 186 9.52 14.79 -15.77
C ASP A 186 10.28 13.53 -16.23
N ASN A 187 10.77 13.60 -17.47
CA ASN A 187 11.46 12.56 -18.21
C ASN A 187 10.75 11.21 -18.05
N VAL A 188 9.53 11.05 -18.57
CA VAL A 188 8.77 9.78 -18.46
C VAL A 188 9.63 8.59 -18.90
N ALA A 189 10.40 8.77 -19.98
CA ALA A 189 11.42 7.83 -20.43
C ALA A 189 12.45 7.49 -19.35
N GLY A 190 13.05 8.51 -18.74
CA GLY A 190 14.01 8.37 -17.64
C GLY A 190 13.42 7.80 -16.36
N LYS A 191 12.15 8.06 -16.02
CA LYS A 191 11.46 7.42 -14.88
C LYS A 191 11.27 5.93 -15.14
N PHE A 192 10.76 5.57 -16.31
CA PHE A 192 10.68 4.17 -16.74
C PHE A 192 12.06 3.48 -16.76
N GLN A 193 13.13 4.19 -17.13
CA GLN A 193 14.50 3.65 -17.13
C GLN A 193 15.14 3.59 -15.73
N SER A 194 15.01 4.63 -14.91
CA SER A 194 15.65 4.72 -13.58
C SER A 194 14.97 3.82 -12.55
N SER A 195 13.65 3.64 -12.67
CA SER A 195 12.91 2.61 -11.94
C SER A 195 12.99 1.24 -12.63
N GLU A 196 13.84 1.06 -13.64
CA GLU A 196 14.12 -0.20 -14.35
C GLU A 196 12.90 -0.89 -15.00
N VAL A 197 11.75 -0.22 -15.11
CA VAL A 197 10.54 -0.73 -15.79
C VAL A 197 10.85 -1.00 -17.28
N VAL A 198 11.67 -0.15 -17.87
CA VAL A 198 12.53 -0.49 -19.00
C VAL A 198 13.91 -0.86 -18.42
N PRO A 199 14.42 -2.09 -18.60
CA PRO A 199 13.93 -3.14 -19.49
C PRO A 199 13.07 -4.23 -18.83
N ASP A 200 12.79 -4.19 -17.51
CA ASP A 200 12.23 -5.35 -16.77
C ASP A 200 10.85 -5.82 -17.24
N VAL A 201 10.01 -4.90 -17.72
CA VAL A 201 8.60 -5.14 -18.10
C VAL A 201 8.39 -4.93 -19.60
N VAL A 202 8.94 -3.82 -20.11
CA VAL A 202 8.80 -3.40 -21.51
C VAL A 202 10.16 -3.05 -22.12
N ALA A 203 10.36 -3.42 -23.38
CA ALA A 203 11.60 -3.19 -24.11
C ALA A 203 11.83 -1.72 -24.51
N SER A 204 10.76 -0.91 -24.48
CA SER A 204 10.77 0.51 -24.80
C SER A 204 9.82 1.27 -23.87
N VAL A 205 10.07 2.56 -23.71
CA VAL A 205 9.18 3.48 -22.99
C VAL A 205 7.83 3.55 -23.74
N PRO A 206 6.68 3.64 -23.05
CA PRO A 206 5.40 3.89 -23.70
C PRO A 206 5.36 5.25 -24.42
N ASN A 207 4.61 5.35 -25.52
CA ASN A 207 4.60 6.57 -26.35
C ASN A 207 3.88 7.76 -25.69
N LYS A 208 3.03 7.52 -24.68
CA LYS A 208 2.24 8.54 -23.97
C LYS A 208 2.11 8.22 -22.47
N PRO A 209 1.86 9.23 -21.62
CA PRO A 209 1.40 9.01 -20.24
C PRO A 209 -0.05 8.48 -20.21
N ILE A 210 -0.47 7.95 -19.05
CA ILE A 210 -1.87 7.72 -18.70
C ILE A 210 -2.18 8.30 -17.33
N GLU A 211 -3.40 8.82 -17.16
CA GLU A 211 -3.87 9.34 -15.88
C GLU A 211 -4.59 8.23 -15.11
N ILE A 212 -4.22 8.02 -13.86
CA ILE A 212 -4.83 7.04 -12.95
C ILE A 212 -5.11 7.76 -11.63
N LYS A 213 -6.39 7.81 -11.24
CA LYS A 213 -6.86 8.47 -10.02
C LYS A 213 -7.65 7.48 -9.18
N TYR A 214 -7.27 7.30 -7.93
CA TYR A 214 -7.90 6.38 -7.01
C TYR A 214 -9.09 7.02 -6.27
N PRO A 215 -10.11 6.24 -5.84
CA PRO A 215 -11.24 6.76 -5.06
C PRO A 215 -10.84 7.41 -3.72
N SER A 216 -9.66 7.06 -3.20
CA SER A 216 -9.01 7.68 -2.03
C SER A 216 -8.53 9.12 -2.27
N GLY A 217 -8.46 9.57 -3.53
CA GLY A 217 -7.98 10.89 -3.93
C GLY A 217 -6.50 10.93 -4.34
N VAL A 218 -5.75 9.83 -4.24
CA VAL A 218 -4.35 9.77 -4.71
C VAL A 218 -4.27 9.55 -6.22
N GLU A 219 -3.19 10.03 -6.83
CA GLU A 219 -2.92 9.91 -8.27
C GLU A 219 -1.58 9.21 -8.53
N VAL A 220 -1.48 8.46 -9.63
CA VAL A 220 -0.24 7.78 -10.04
C VAL A 220 0.62 8.73 -10.85
N ASN A 221 1.88 8.90 -10.44
CA ASN A 221 2.82 9.84 -11.04
C ASN A 221 4.25 9.26 -11.07
N PHE A 222 4.53 8.42 -12.07
CA PHE A 222 5.86 7.96 -12.50
C PHE A 222 6.83 7.58 -11.36
N GLY A 223 6.39 6.69 -10.48
CA GLY A 223 7.19 6.14 -9.39
C GLY A 223 7.04 6.86 -8.05
N ASN A 224 6.00 7.67 -7.87
CA ASN A 224 5.60 8.11 -6.53
C ASN A 224 5.25 6.92 -5.63
N GLU A 225 5.48 7.05 -4.32
CA GLU A 225 5.06 6.04 -3.34
C GLU A 225 3.58 6.23 -2.99
N LEU A 226 2.79 5.15 -3.05
CA LEU A 226 1.39 5.11 -2.61
C LEU A 226 1.20 3.95 -1.62
N THR A 227 0.29 4.08 -0.64
CA THR A 227 0.03 2.96 0.28
C THR A 227 -0.92 1.93 -0.36
N PRO A 228 -0.78 0.62 -0.04
CA PRO A 228 -1.77 -0.38 -0.42
C PRO A 228 -3.20 -0.06 0.03
N THR A 229 -3.37 0.66 1.15
CA THR A 229 -4.65 1.19 1.62
C THR A 229 -5.25 2.21 0.64
N ASP A 230 -4.45 3.16 0.14
CA ASP A 230 -4.92 4.17 -0.82
C ASP A 230 -5.33 3.54 -2.15
N VAL A 231 -4.63 2.48 -2.55
CA VAL A 231 -4.79 1.80 -3.84
C VAL A 231 -5.61 0.51 -3.77
N LYS A 232 -6.37 0.31 -2.70
CA LYS A 232 -7.15 -0.92 -2.47
C LYS A 232 -8.30 -1.10 -3.46
N ASP A 233 -8.92 0.01 -3.85
CA ASP A 233 -10.10 0.09 -4.70
C ASP A 233 -9.71 0.39 -6.15
N ILE A 234 -10.55 -0.03 -7.10
CA ILE A 234 -10.30 0.11 -8.54
C ILE A 234 -10.19 1.59 -8.94
N PRO A 235 -9.13 2.02 -9.64
CA PRO A 235 -8.96 3.42 -10.01
C PRO A 235 -9.73 3.80 -11.28
N TYR A 236 -10.01 5.08 -11.42
CA TYR A 236 -10.36 5.69 -12.71
C TYR A 236 -9.10 5.82 -13.55
N VAL A 237 -9.12 5.27 -14.77
CA VAL A 237 -7.98 5.34 -15.71
C VAL A 237 -8.44 5.97 -17.02
N THR A 238 -7.70 6.96 -17.51
CA THR A 238 -7.96 7.63 -18.79
C THR A 238 -6.67 7.90 -19.56
N TRP A 239 -6.80 8.00 -20.88
CA TRP A 239 -5.74 8.33 -21.81
C TRP A 239 -6.31 9.00 -23.07
N ASP A 240 -5.44 9.69 -23.80
CA ASP A 240 -5.75 10.29 -25.10
C ASP A 240 -5.93 9.20 -26.17
N ALA A 241 -7.16 8.68 -26.27
CA ALA A 241 -7.58 7.56 -27.10
C ALA A 241 -8.33 8.03 -28.34
N ASN A 242 -8.13 7.33 -29.46
CA ASN A 242 -9.05 7.41 -30.59
C ASN A 242 -10.37 6.67 -30.22
N PRO A 243 -11.54 7.31 -30.28
CA PRO A 243 -12.81 6.68 -29.87
C PRO A 243 -13.21 5.45 -30.69
N ASP A 244 -12.72 5.32 -31.93
CA ASP A 244 -13.01 4.20 -32.83
C ASP A 244 -12.04 3.00 -32.66
N ASP A 245 -10.91 3.22 -31.98
CA ASP A 245 -9.92 2.17 -31.70
C ASP A 245 -10.27 1.37 -30.44
N TYR A 246 -9.74 0.14 -30.39
CA TYR A 246 -9.85 -0.74 -29.23
C TYR A 246 -8.52 -0.90 -28.51
N TYR A 247 -8.56 -0.96 -27.19
CA TYR A 247 -7.39 -0.97 -26.32
C TYR A 247 -7.45 -2.10 -25.28
N THR A 248 -6.27 -2.49 -24.79
CA THR A 248 -6.10 -3.37 -23.63
C THR A 248 -5.32 -2.64 -22.54
N LEU A 249 -5.85 -2.60 -21.32
CA LEU A 249 -5.18 -2.11 -20.12
C LEU A 249 -4.63 -3.31 -19.32
N ILE A 250 -3.37 -3.21 -18.88
CA ILE A 250 -2.69 -4.17 -18.00
C ILE A 250 -2.11 -3.42 -16.81
N MET A 251 -2.31 -3.94 -15.59
CA MET A 251 -1.57 -3.55 -14.38
C MET A 251 -0.75 -4.76 -13.90
N THR A 252 0.56 -4.58 -13.71
CA THR A 252 1.50 -5.67 -13.45
C THR A 252 2.57 -5.28 -12.42
N ASP A 253 2.96 -6.23 -11.57
CA ASP A 253 4.01 -6.11 -10.54
C ASP A 253 5.22 -6.99 -10.95
N PRO A 254 6.33 -6.41 -11.45
CA PRO A 254 7.53 -7.18 -11.79
C PRO A 254 8.31 -7.64 -10.55
N ASP A 255 8.01 -7.13 -9.37
CA ASP A 255 8.83 -7.33 -8.17
C ASP A 255 8.29 -8.44 -7.27
N ALA A 256 7.09 -8.98 -7.51
CA ALA A 256 6.56 -10.09 -6.73
C ALA A 256 7.52 -11.32 -6.66
N PRO A 257 7.80 -11.90 -5.46
CA PRO A 257 7.40 -11.45 -4.12
C PRO A 257 8.34 -10.42 -3.47
N SER A 258 9.53 -10.15 -4.01
CA SER A 258 10.37 -8.99 -3.63
C SER A 258 11.27 -8.59 -4.81
N ARG A 259 11.55 -7.29 -5.02
CA ARG A 259 12.41 -6.81 -6.12
C ARG A 259 13.80 -7.47 -6.15
N LYS A 260 14.31 -7.87 -4.97
CA LYS A 260 15.57 -8.60 -4.80
C LYS A 260 15.49 -10.06 -5.27
N GLU A 261 14.37 -10.73 -5.06
CA GLU A 261 14.14 -12.15 -5.39
C GLU A 261 12.78 -12.34 -6.10
N PRO A 262 12.58 -11.81 -7.32
CA PRO A 262 11.28 -11.65 -7.97
C PRO A 262 10.79 -12.94 -8.64
N THR A 263 10.69 -14.02 -7.86
CA THR A 263 10.35 -15.40 -8.31
C THR A 263 8.93 -15.58 -8.85
N PHE A 264 8.06 -14.58 -8.68
CA PHE A 264 6.71 -14.54 -9.25
C PHE A 264 6.56 -13.52 -10.39
N ARG A 265 7.64 -12.85 -10.83
CA ARG A 265 7.66 -11.88 -11.94
C ARG A 265 7.08 -12.46 -13.25
N GLU A 266 6.27 -11.71 -13.99
CA GLU A 266 5.46 -10.57 -13.51
C GLU A 266 4.21 -11.09 -12.81
N PHE A 267 3.59 -10.26 -11.97
CA PHE A 267 2.40 -10.60 -11.24
C PHE A 267 1.22 -9.70 -11.67
N LYS A 268 0.21 -10.32 -12.30
CA LYS A 268 -0.93 -9.62 -12.95
C LYS A 268 -1.95 -9.11 -11.93
N HIS A 269 -2.03 -7.79 -11.74
CA HIS A 269 -2.98 -7.13 -10.84
C HIS A 269 -4.34 -6.86 -11.50
N TRP A 270 -4.35 -6.39 -12.76
CA TRP A 270 -5.59 -6.08 -13.48
C TRP A 270 -5.35 -6.26 -14.98
N THR A 271 -6.35 -6.73 -15.73
CA THR A 271 -6.29 -6.78 -17.19
C THR A 271 -7.69 -6.67 -17.78
N VAL A 272 -7.90 -5.68 -18.65
CA VAL A 272 -9.16 -5.45 -19.36
C VAL A 272 -8.81 -5.26 -20.83
N GLY A 273 -9.36 -6.12 -21.70
CA GLY A 273 -9.21 -6.00 -23.14
C GLY A 273 -10.46 -5.39 -23.78
N ASN A 274 -10.45 -5.20 -25.10
CA ASN A 274 -11.63 -4.75 -25.86
C ASN A 274 -12.24 -3.43 -25.37
N ILE A 275 -11.43 -2.55 -24.76
CA ILE A 275 -11.85 -1.24 -24.27
C ILE A 275 -12.07 -0.31 -25.48
N PRO A 276 -13.27 0.22 -25.73
CA PRO A 276 -13.51 1.15 -26.83
C PRO A 276 -13.05 2.57 -26.44
N GLY A 277 -12.10 3.14 -27.17
CA GLY A 277 -11.41 4.37 -26.77
C GLY A 277 -10.77 4.23 -25.38
N ASN A 278 -11.15 5.10 -24.45
CA ASN A 278 -10.71 5.09 -23.05
C ASN A 278 -11.79 4.58 -22.06
N ARG A 279 -12.91 4.01 -22.53
CA ARG A 279 -14.06 3.67 -21.67
C ARG A 279 -13.87 2.31 -21.00
N VAL A 280 -12.97 2.24 -20.01
CA VAL A 280 -12.54 0.98 -19.35
C VAL A 280 -13.72 0.12 -18.85
N ALA A 281 -14.79 0.74 -18.37
CA ALA A 281 -16.00 0.05 -17.88
C ALA A 281 -16.80 -0.69 -18.98
N GLU A 282 -16.63 -0.32 -20.26
CA GLU A 282 -17.20 -1.03 -21.42
C GLU A 282 -16.30 -2.17 -21.93
N GLY A 283 -15.11 -2.33 -21.34
CA GLY A 283 -14.12 -3.34 -21.72
C GLY A 283 -14.41 -4.73 -21.18
N GLU A 284 -13.80 -5.72 -21.81
CA GLU A 284 -13.87 -7.12 -21.41
C GLU A 284 -12.82 -7.43 -20.33
N THR A 285 -13.25 -7.60 -19.09
CA THR A 285 -12.33 -7.98 -18.00
C THR A 285 -11.75 -9.39 -18.23
N ILE A 286 -10.43 -9.49 -18.16
CA ILE A 286 -9.65 -10.74 -18.30
C ILE A 286 -9.04 -11.11 -16.95
N ALA A 287 -8.57 -10.13 -16.17
CA ALA A 287 -8.25 -10.28 -14.77
C ALA A 287 -8.86 -9.13 -14.00
N GLU A 288 -9.73 -9.43 -13.02
CA GLU A 288 -10.35 -8.43 -12.12
C GLU A 288 -9.28 -7.68 -11.32
N TYR A 289 -9.58 -6.44 -10.93
CA TYR A 289 -8.66 -5.59 -10.17
C TYR A 289 -8.31 -6.18 -8.79
N ILE A 290 -7.04 -6.15 -8.42
CA ILE A 290 -6.58 -6.22 -7.03
C ILE A 290 -5.57 -5.10 -6.79
N GLY A 291 -5.70 -4.40 -5.65
CA GLY A 291 -4.73 -3.40 -5.20
C GLY A 291 -3.35 -4.00 -4.91
N SER A 292 -2.41 -3.14 -4.53
CA SER A 292 -1.06 -3.57 -4.13
C SER A 292 -1.11 -4.60 -2.99
N GLY A 293 -0.10 -5.47 -2.97
CA GLY A 293 0.02 -6.51 -1.94
C GLY A 293 1.47 -6.91 -1.61
N PRO A 294 2.44 -5.99 -1.54
CA PRO A 294 3.84 -6.31 -1.23
C PRO A 294 3.96 -6.95 0.17
N PRO A 295 4.61 -8.11 0.31
CA PRO A 295 4.75 -8.76 1.62
C PRO A 295 5.56 -7.94 2.63
N LYS A 296 5.28 -8.13 3.94
CA LYS A 296 6.03 -7.44 5.00
C LYS A 296 7.53 -7.71 4.89
N GLY A 297 8.32 -6.65 4.81
CA GLY A 297 9.78 -6.71 4.72
C GLY A 297 10.36 -6.93 3.32
N THR A 298 9.56 -6.87 2.24
CA THR A 298 10.08 -7.03 0.85
C THR A 298 10.48 -5.72 0.18
N GLY A 299 10.20 -4.57 0.83
CA GLY A 299 10.47 -3.23 0.33
C GLY A 299 9.43 -2.77 -0.69
N LEU A 300 9.80 -1.75 -1.47
CA LEU A 300 8.99 -1.19 -2.55
C LEU A 300 8.89 -2.16 -3.74
N HIS A 301 7.66 -2.35 -4.22
CA HIS A 301 7.32 -3.01 -5.47
C HIS A 301 6.80 -1.99 -6.46
N ARG A 302 7.17 -2.12 -7.74
CA ARG A 302 6.64 -1.29 -8.83
C ARG A 302 5.27 -1.80 -9.27
N TYR A 303 4.31 -0.91 -9.44
CA TYR A 303 2.97 -1.21 -9.94
C TYR A 303 2.76 -0.50 -11.27
N VAL A 304 2.99 -1.23 -12.36
CA VAL A 304 3.10 -0.67 -13.71
C VAL A 304 1.79 -0.85 -14.47
N PHE A 305 1.20 0.26 -14.91
CA PHE A 305 0.07 0.27 -15.83
C PHE A 305 0.54 0.50 -17.26
N LEU A 306 0.04 -0.32 -18.18
CA LEU A 306 0.35 -0.29 -19.60
C LEU A 306 -0.95 -0.37 -20.40
N VAL A 307 -1.15 0.59 -21.30
CA VAL A 307 -2.21 0.60 -22.30
C VAL A 307 -1.61 0.20 -23.64
N TYR A 308 -2.26 -0.76 -24.28
CA TYR A 308 -1.90 -1.31 -25.57
C TYR A 308 -3.02 -1.05 -26.59
N LYS A 309 -2.66 -0.64 -27.81
CA LYS A 309 -3.62 -0.55 -28.93
C LYS A 309 -3.78 -1.92 -29.58
N GLN A 310 -5.03 -2.33 -29.84
CA GLN A 310 -5.36 -3.57 -30.54
C GLN A 310 -5.33 -3.32 -32.06
N PRO A 311 -4.71 -4.21 -32.87
CA PRO A 311 -4.37 -3.91 -34.27
C PRO A 311 -5.56 -3.88 -35.24
N SER A 312 -6.68 -4.52 -34.92
CA SER A 312 -7.79 -4.73 -35.87
C SER A 312 -9.17 -4.73 -35.20
N GLY A 313 -9.33 -3.93 -34.15
CA GLY A 313 -10.56 -3.83 -33.37
C GLY A 313 -10.64 -4.86 -32.24
N LYS A 314 -11.82 -5.46 -32.02
CA LYS A 314 -12.03 -6.45 -30.94
C LYS A 314 -11.24 -7.73 -31.17
N VAL A 315 -10.71 -8.27 -30.08
CA VAL A 315 -9.89 -9.48 -29.99
C VAL A 315 -10.67 -10.56 -29.26
N ASP A 316 -10.54 -11.81 -29.71
CA ASP A 316 -11.12 -12.95 -29.00
C ASP A 316 -10.23 -13.36 -27.80
N PHE A 317 -10.72 -13.08 -26.60
CA PHE A 317 -10.11 -13.50 -25.33
C PHE A 317 -10.82 -14.71 -24.70
N SER A 318 -11.66 -15.45 -25.44
CA SER A 318 -12.31 -16.68 -24.96
C SER A 318 -11.31 -17.76 -24.51
N ALA A 319 -10.13 -17.79 -25.13
CA ALA A 319 -9.02 -18.67 -24.76
C ALA A 319 -8.17 -18.16 -23.58
N GLU A 320 -8.43 -16.97 -23.04
CA GLU A 320 -7.69 -16.42 -21.90
C GLU A 320 -8.27 -16.82 -20.55
N GLN A 321 -7.39 -17.13 -19.59
CA GLN A 321 -7.82 -17.47 -18.25
C GLN A 321 -8.41 -16.26 -17.52
N LYS A 322 -9.74 -16.21 -17.45
CA LYS A 322 -10.47 -15.24 -16.61
C LYS A 322 -10.05 -15.41 -15.14
N THR A 323 -9.62 -14.30 -14.53
CA THR A 323 -8.97 -14.31 -13.22
C THR A 323 -9.70 -13.39 -12.24
N SER A 324 -10.27 -13.95 -11.16
CA SER A 324 -11.01 -13.17 -10.16
C SER A 324 -10.09 -12.44 -9.15
N ASN A 325 -10.58 -11.36 -8.55
CA ASN A 325 -9.96 -10.63 -7.43
C ASN A 325 -9.95 -11.43 -6.11
N LYS A 326 -10.70 -12.54 -6.05
CA LYS A 326 -10.69 -13.48 -4.92
C LYS A 326 -9.64 -14.59 -5.06
N SER A 327 -8.78 -14.56 -6.10
CA SER A 327 -7.79 -15.61 -6.37
C SER A 327 -6.47 -15.10 -6.95
N ARG A 328 -5.36 -15.79 -6.63
CA ARG A 328 -4.05 -15.64 -7.28
C ARG A 328 -3.76 -16.70 -8.36
N ALA A 329 -4.67 -17.64 -8.62
CA ALA A 329 -4.54 -18.54 -9.77
C ALA A 329 -4.49 -17.70 -11.07
N GLY A 330 -3.53 -17.97 -11.97
CA GLY A 330 -3.40 -17.22 -13.23
C GLY A 330 -2.80 -15.80 -13.10
N ARG A 331 -2.31 -15.38 -11.93
CA ARG A 331 -1.64 -14.07 -11.73
C ARG A 331 -0.10 -14.09 -11.71
N PRO A 332 0.60 -14.98 -10.97
CA PRO A 332 2.06 -15.08 -11.00
C PRO A 332 2.60 -15.55 -12.35
N LYS A 333 3.85 -15.16 -12.66
CA LYS A 333 4.55 -15.56 -13.90
C LYS A 333 3.82 -15.12 -15.17
N PHE A 334 3.05 -14.04 -15.06
CA PHE A 334 2.54 -13.29 -16.19
C PHE A 334 3.71 -12.59 -16.90
N SER A 335 3.44 -12.08 -18.10
CA SER A 335 4.36 -11.18 -18.79
C SER A 335 3.56 -10.29 -19.73
N ALA A 336 3.52 -8.99 -19.45
CA ALA A 336 2.77 -8.02 -20.24
C ALA A 336 3.26 -8.01 -21.70
N SER A 337 4.58 -8.04 -21.90
CA SER A 337 5.21 -8.10 -23.22
C SER A 337 4.88 -9.37 -24.01
N LYS A 338 4.82 -10.55 -23.37
CA LYS A 338 4.38 -11.79 -24.06
C LYS A 338 2.89 -11.80 -24.37
N PHE A 339 2.05 -11.27 -23.48
CA PHE A 339 0.62 -11.15 -23.72
C PHE A 339 0.32 -10.20 -24.90
N ALA A 340 0.97 -9.03 -24.92
CA ALA A 340 0.92 -8.10 -26.03
C ALA A 340 1.43 -8.74 -27.33
N GLY A 341 2.57 -9.44 -27.30
CA GLY A 341 3.14 -10.13 -28.45
C GLY A 341 2.24 -11.24 -29.02
N LYS A 342 1.51 -11.98 -28.17
CA LYS A 342 0.56 -13.03 -28.61
C LYS A 342 -0.52 -12.47 -29.54
N TYR A 343 -0.97 -11.25 -29.29
CA TYR A 343 -2.06 -10.59 -30.00
C TYR A 343 -1.62 -9.45 -30.92
N SER A 344 -0.31 -9.31 -31.16
CA SER A 344 0.30 -8.24 -31.98
C SER A 344 -0.10 -6.83 -31.54
N PHE A 345 -0.11 -6.59 -30.24
CA PHE A 345 -0.46 -5.31 -29.64
C PHE A 345 0.69 -4.30 -29.67
N GLU A 346 0.36 -3.04 -29.94
CA GLU A 346 1.30 -1.91 -29.87
C GLU A 346 1.25 -1.27 -28.47
N LEU A 347 2.40 -1.07 -27.83
CA LEU A 347 2.48 -0.35 -26.56
C LEU A 347 2.16 1.13 -26.80
N PHE A 348 1.01 1.57 -26.32
CA PHE A 348 0.47 2.90 -26.61
C PHE A 348 0.83 3.91 -25.53
N ALA A 349 0.58 3.57 -24.26
CA ALA A 349 0.75 4.50 -23.15
C ALA A 349 1.03 3.76 -21.82
N GLY A 350 1.51 4.46 -20.79
CA GLY A 350 1.75 3.84 -19.49
C GLY A 350 2.17 4.82 -18.40
N ASN A 351 2.08 4.35 -17.16
CA ASN A 351 2.44 5.08 -15.93
C ASN A 351 2.64 4.04 -14.81
N PHE A 352 3.28 4.40 -13.69
CA PHE A 352 3.52 3.48 -12.57
C PHE A 352 3.67 4.22 -11.24
N TYR A 353 3.46 3.50 -10.13
CA TYR A 353 3.81 3.93 -8.78
C TYR A 353 4.66 2.85 -8.10
N GLU A 354 5.22 3.15 -6.93
CA GLU A 354 5.82 2.15 -6.04
C GLU A 354 4.99 2.02 -4.75
N ALA A 355 4.92 0.82 -4.17
CA ALA A 355 4.26 0.61 -2.88
C ALA A 355 4.96 -0.48 -2.07
N GLN A 356 5.00 -0.31 -0.75
CA GLN A 356 5.54 -1.28 0.21
C GLN A 356 4.46 -1.74 1.19
N TYR A 357 4.82 -2.57 2.17
CA TYR A 357 3.85 -3.14 3.10
C TYR A 357 3.24 -2.10 4.04
N ASP A 358 1.91 -2.06 4.08
CA ASP A 358 1.12 -1.47 5.15
C ASP A 358 0.23 -2.54 5.81
N ASP A 359 -0.53 -2.15 6.83
CA ASP A 359 -1.37 -3.09 7.59
C ASP A 359 -2.59 -3.60 6.79
N TYR A 360 -2.99 -2.93 5.69
CA TYR A 360 -4.05 -3.39 4.78
C TYR A 360 -3.62 -4.62 3.96
N ASN A 361 -2.33 -4.83 3.72
CA ASN A 361 -1.84 -6.01 2.98
C ASN A 361 -2.16 -7.36 3.63
N ASN A 362 -2.48 -7.38 4.92
CA ASN A 362 -2.99 -8.57 5.60
C ASN A 362 -4.28 -9.09 4.94
N THR A 363 -5.14 -8.18 4.44
CA THR A 363 -6.40 -8.47 3.74
C THR A 363 -6.20 -9.04 2.33
N VAL A 364 -5.17 -8.59 1.60
CA VAL A 364 -4.89 -9.01 0.22
C VAL A 364 -4.10 -10.33 0.18
N ILE A 365 -3.13 -10.49 1.07
CA ILE A 365 -2.27 -11.69 1.14
C ILE A 365 -3.06 -12.91 1.65
N GLY A 366 -4.10 -12.70 2.47
CA GLY A 366 -5.00 -13.75 2.97
C GLY A 366 -5.77 -14.50 1.86
N LYS A 367 -6.13 -13.83 0.76
CA LYS A 367 -6.89 -14.43 -0.37
C LYS A 367 -6.10 -15.44 -1.20
N VAL A 368 -4.82 -15.68 -0.88
CA VAL A 368 -3.90 -16.36 -1.81
C VAL A 368 -3.10 -17.52 -1.24
N ARG A 369 -2.56 -17.39 -0.02
CA ARG A 369 -1.49 -18.29 0.46
C ARG A 369 -1.83 -19.80 0.39
N LYS A 370 -3.11 -20.15 0.18
CA LYS A 370 -3.66 -21.48 -0.10
C LYS A 370 -3.13 -22.27 -1.33
N LEU A 371 -2.48 -21.67 -2.35
CA LEU A 371 -2.36 -22.36 -3.67
C LEU A 371 -1.02 -23.04 -4.08
N VAL A 372 0.11 -22.88 -3.36
CA VAL A 372 1.44 -23.33 -3.88
C VAL A 372 2.17 -24.35 -3.00
N ALA A 373 1.91 -24.41 -1.68
CA ALA A 373 2.65 -25.27 -0.75
C ALA A 373 2.39 -26.80 -0.90
N TYR A 374 1.40 -27.20 -1.70
CA TYR A 374 0.78 -28.53 -1.64
C TYR A 374 1.54 -29.67 -2.36
N ARG A 375 2.65 -29.40 -3.08
CA ARG A 375 3.22 -30.38 -4.04
C ARG A 375 4.48 -31.15 -3.63
N THR A 376 5.22 -30.76 -2.57
CA THR A 376 6.55 -31.36 -2.29
C THR A 376 6.63 -32.17 -0.97
N MET A 377 5.77 -31.90 0.03
CA MET A 377 5.71 -32.70 1.27
C MET A 377 4.94 -34.03 1.13
N MET A 378 4.29 -34.25 -0.02
CA MET A 378 3.42 -35.39 -0.27
C MET A 378 4.22 -36.64 -0.65
N ARG A 379 4.84 -37.32 0.32
CA ARG A 379 5.12 -38.78 0.20
C ARG A 379 5.48 -39.56 1.48
N ILE A 380 6.06 -38.95 2.52
CA ILE A 380 6.63 -39.73 3.65
C ILE A 380 5.91 -39.51 4.99
N ASN A 381 5.43 -38.30 5.28
CA ASN A 381 4.67 -38.03 6.53
C ASN A 381 3.15 -38.22 6.39
N ILE A 382 2.71 -38.97 5.36
CA ILE A 382 1.31 -39.02 4.91
C ILE A 382 0.37 -39.76 5.87
N LEU A 383 0.83 -40.77 6.61
CA LEU A 383 -0.09 -41.64 7.40
C LEU A 383 -0.37 -41.18 8.84
N LEU A 384 0.46 -40.30 9.42
CA LEU A 384 0.34 -39.90 10.84
C LEU A 384 -0.10 -38.45 11.04
N ALA A 385 0.07 -37.57 10.04
CA ALA A 385 -0.42 -36.19 10.10
C ALA A 385 -1.88 -36.01 9.58
N LEU A 386 -2.45 -37.06 8.98
CA LEU A 386 -3.77 -37.00 8.30
C LEU A 386 -4.98 -36.83 9.24
N SER A 387 -4.83 -37.02 10.56
CA SER A 387 -5.92 -36.88 11.53
C SER A 387 -6.05 -35.48 12.16
N LEU A 388 -5.02 -34.62 12.04
CA LEU A 388 -4.91 -33.39 12.85
C LEU A 388 -4.94 -32.08 12.05
N LEU A 389 -4.94 -32.12 10.70
CA LEU A 389 -4.72 -30.94 9.86
C LEU A 389 -5.90 -30.57 8.94
N LEU A 390 -7.15 -30.89 9.32
CA LEU A 390 -8.33 -30.62 8.49
C LEU A 390 -9.19 -29.41 8.92
N SER A 391 -8.83 -28.70 9.99
CA SER A 391 -9.75 -27.82 10.73
C SER A 391 -9.65 -26.30 10.49
N THR A 392 -8.53 -25.77 9.96
CA THR A 392 -8.29 -24.30 9.91
C THR A 392 -8.23 -23.73 8.50
N ILE A 393 -9.36 -23.78 7.80
CA ILE A 393 -9.60 -23.04 6.56
C ILE A 393 -10.83 -22.13 6.78
N PHE A 394 -10.80 -20.94 6.15
CA PHE A 394 -11.81 -19.86 6.17
C PHE A 394 -11.64 -18.85 7.31
N ALA A 395 -11.57 -17.57 6.92
CA ALA A 395 -11.59 -16.40 7.78
C ALA A 395 -12.11 -15.22 6.93
N GLU A 396 -13.42 -15.10 6.88
CA GLU A 396 -14.08 -13.78 6.94
C GLU A 396 -13.92 -13.26 8.38
N ASP A 397 -14.29 -12.00 8.66
CA ASP A 397 -14.37 -11.50 10.03
C ASP A 397 -15.44 -12.28 10.81
N ASN A 398 -15.00 -13.37 11.42
CA ASN A 398 -15.86 -14.34 12.07
C ASN A 398 -15.53 -14.36 13.56
N VAL A 399 -16.49 -13.93 14.37
CA VAL A 399 -16.39 -13.88 15.83
C VAL A 399 -15.98 -15.23 16.42
N ALA A 400 -16.43 -16.35 15.86
CA ALA A 400 -16.03 -17.69 16.32
C ALA A 400 -14.54 -17.98 16.13
N LEU A 401 -13.89 -17.42 15.09
CA LEU A 401 -12.44 -17.55 14.90
C LEU A 401 -11.66 -16.69 15.90
N LYS A 402 -12.18 -15.50 16.22
CA LYS A 402 -11.60 -14.63 17.26
C LYS A 402 -11.73 -15.28 18.64
N PHE A 403 -12.86 -15.92 18.92
CA PHE A 403 -13.08 -16.72 20.13
C PHE A 403 -12.10 -17.91 20.21
N GLN A 404 -11.83 -18.59 19.10
CA GLN A 404 -10.81 -19.65 19.05
C GLN A 404 -9.38 -19.12 19.22
N SER A 405 -9.02 -17.99 18.60
CA SER A 405 -7.65 -17.47 18.66
C SER A 405 -7.25 -16.92 20.03
N PHE A 406 -8.23 -16.54 20.85
CA PHE A 406 -8.03 -16.16 22.25
C PHE A 406 -8.42 -17.26 23.25
N GLU A 407 -8.59 -18.51 22.78
CA GLU A 407 -8.90 -19.70 23.58
C GLU A 407 -10.25 -19.67 24.34
N ILE A 408 -11.15 -18.72 24.04
CA ILE A 408 -12.52 -18.68 24.60
C ILE A 408 -13.26 -19.99 24.26
N VAL A 409 -12.98 -20.51 23.06
CA VAL A 409 -13.12 -21.94 22.75
C VAL A 409 -11.70 -22.52 22.80
N PRO A 410 -11.39 -23.51 23.66
CA PRO A 410 -12.32 -24.34 24.43
C PRO A 410 -12.61 -23.89 25.88
N ASP A 411 -12.04 -22.78 26.37
CA ASP A 411 -12.00 -22.51 27.82
C ASP A 411 -13.35 -22.17 28.48
N VAL A 412 -14.26 -21.53 27.73
CA VAL A 412 -15.60 -21.08 28.19
C VAL A 412 -16.69 -21.91 27.53
N PHE A 413 -16.49 -22.31 26.27
CA PHE A 413 -17.38 -23.19 25.53
C PHE A 413 -16.57 -24.30 24.86
N THR A 414 -17.06 -25.54 24.95
CA THR A 414 -16.53 -26.65 24.17
C THR A 414 -16.71 -26.46 22.67
N GLU A 415 -17.81 -25.80 22.24
CA GLU A 415 -18.08 -25.39 20.87
C GLU A 415 -18.98 -24.16 20.77
N VAL A 416 -18.92 -23.42 19.65
CA VAL A 416 -19.81 -22.28 19.37
C VAL A 416 -20.30 -22.30 17.92
N PRO A 417 -21.44 -21.66 17.60
CA PRO A 417 -21.93 -21.53 16.23
C PRO A 417 -20.92 -20.86 15.29
N LYS A 418 -20.91 -21.27 14.01
CA LYS A 418 -19.97 -20.73 13.01
C LYS A 418 -20.29 -19.31 12.53
N ASN A 419 -21.49 -18.82 12.80
CA ASN A 419 -22.03 -17.55 12.28
C ASN A 419 -22.41 -16.63 13.45
N LEU A 420 -21.51 -16.49 14.43
CA LEU A 420 -21.69 -15.54 15.53
C LEU A 420 -21.68 -14.10 14.99
N ILE A 421 -22.64 -13.30 15.43
CA ILE A 421 -22.72 -11.87 15.12
C ILE A 421 -21.80 -11.05 16.02
N GLU A 422 -21.42 -9.89 15.52
CA GLU A 422 -20.72 -8.85 16.27
C GLU A 422 -21.62 -8.24 17.35
N VAL A 423 -21.04 -8.02 18.53
CA VAL A 423 -21.67 -7.31 19.65
C VAL A 423 -20.85 -6.06 19.94
N GLY A 424 -21.45 -4.89 19.70
CA GLY A 424 -20.84 -3.61 20.01
C GLY A 424 -20.92 -3.35 21.52
N VAL A 425 -19.80 -3.01 22.15
CA VAL A 425 -19.73 -2.65 23.57
C VAL A 425 -18.98 -1.33 23.69
N LYS A 426 -19.59 -0.33 24.34
CA LYS A 426 -19.04 1.01 24.49
C LYS A 426 -19.13 1.49 25.93
N TYR A 427 -18.01 1.87 26.49
CA TYR A 427 -17.89 2.32 27.87
C TYR A 427 -18.12 3.83 28.04
N PRO A 428 -18.61 4.30 29.21
CA PRO A 428 -18.78 5.72 29.50
C PRO A 428 -17.48 6.55 29.47
N SER A 429 -16.33 5.90 29.66
CA SER A 429 -14.97 6.45 29.48
C SER A 429 -14.67 6.86 28.02
N GLY A 430 -15.41 6.32 27.05
CA GLY A 430 -15.25 6.56 25.63
C GLY A 430 -14.58 5.42 24.86
N VAL A 431 -14.04 4.40 25.56
CA VAL A 431 -13.46 3.22 24.89
C VAL A 431 -14.57 2.29 24.35
N GLU A 432 -14.28 1.61 23.25
CA GLU A 432 -15.13 0.61 22.60
C GLU A 432 -14.38 -0.71 22.54
N VAL A 433 -15.06 -1.85 22.66
CA VAL A 433 -14.43 -3.18 22.71
C VAL A 433 -14.22 -3.77 21.32
N ASN A 434 -13.00 -4.22 21.04
CA ASN A 434 -12.56 -4.79 19.78
C ASN A 434 -11.69 -6.04 20.00
N TYR A 435 -12.34 -7.18 20.27
CA TYR A 435 -11.82 -8.56 20.21
C TYR A 435 -10.36 -8.78 20.67
N GLY A 436 -10.11 -8.56 21.95
CA GLY A 436 -8.88 -8.95 22.62
C GLY A 436 -7.81 -7.87 22.68
N GLU A 437 -8.13 -6.64 22.29
CA GLU A 437 -7.35 -5.48 22.69
C GLU A 437 -7.23 -5.36 24.22
N GLU A 438 -6.26 -4.58 24.69
CA GLU A 438 -6.06 -4.34 26.11
C GLU A 438 -6.78 -3.05 26.53
N LEU A 439 -7.71 -3.15 27.49
CA LEU A 439 -8.37 -2.02 28.16
C LEU A 439 -7.97 -1.98 29.64
N THR A 440 -7.96 -0.80 30.26
CA THR A 440 -7.63 -0.68 31.69
C THR A 440 -8.86 -0.93 32.56
N PRO A 441 -8.73 -1.54 33.75
CA PRO A 441 -9.80 -1.60 34.74
C PRO A 441 -10.46 -0.24 35.06
N THR A 442 -9.68 0.84 35.01
CA THR A 442 -10.18 2.23 35.16
C THR A 442 -11.13 2.65 34.03
N ASP A 443 -10.84 2.28 32.78
CA ASP A 443 -11.69 2.60 31.62
C ASP A 443 -13.02 1.82 31.65
N VAL A 444 -13.00 0.61 32.21
CA VAL A 444 -14.11 -0.36 32.22
C VAL A 444 -14.81 -0.49 33.58
N LYS A 445 -14.58 0.46 34.50
CA LYS A 445 -15.13 0.42 35.86
C LYS A 445 -16.65 0.60 35.93
N ASP A 446 -17.22 1.34 34.99
CA ASP A 446 -18.64 1.69 34.88
C ASP A 446 -19.31 0.82 33.80
N PRO A 447 -20.60 0.45 33.94
CA PRO A 447 -21.28 -0.43 32.98
C PRO A 447 -21.31 0.15 31.55
N PRO A 448 -21.01 -0.65 30.51
CA PRO A 448 -21.05 -0.20 29.13
C PRO A 448 -22.47 -0.23 28.54
N SER A 449 -22.70 0.52 27.47
CA SER A 449 -23.79 0.24 26.55
C SER A 449 -23.41 -0.94 25.64
N VAL A 450 -24.38 -1.82 25.39
CA VAL A 450 -24.19 -3.05 24.60
C VAL A 450 -25.24 -3.10 23.49
N THR A 451 -24.82 -3.36 22.25
CA THR A 451 -25.68 -3.38 21.07
C THR A 451 -25.42 -4.60 20.20
N TRP A 452 -26.49 -5.15 19.61
CA TRP A 452 -26.43 -6.26 18.66
C TRP A 452 -27.63 -6.20 17.72
N ASN A 453 -27.55 -6.92 16.60
CA ASN A 453 -28.66 -7.05 15.66
C ASN A 453 -29.70 -8.05 16.21
N ALA A 454 -30.75 -7.52 16.85
CA ALA A 454 -31.79 -8.30 17.51
C ALA A 454 -33.09 -8.37 16.69
N ASN A 455 -33.83 -9.46 16.81
CA ASN A 455 -35.25 -9.49 16.46
C ASN A 455 -36.05 -8.89 17.63
N PRO A 456 -36.83 -7.81 17.47
CA PRO A 456 -37.58 -7.18 18.56
C PRO A 456 -38.62 -8.11 19.21
N ASP A 457 -39.10 -9.14 18.50
CA ASP A 457 -40.09 -10.09 19.01
C ASP A 457 -39.48 -11.19 19.91
N ASN A 458 -38.15 -11.29 19.98
CA ASN A 458 -37.43 -12.33 20.72
C ASN A 458 -36.86 -11.80 22.05
N TYR A 459 -36.60 -12.72 22.98
CA TYR A 459 -35.92 -12.45 24.25
C TYR A 459 -34.45 -12.88 24.20
N TYR A 460 -33.59 -12.16 24.90
CA TYR A 460 -32.15 -12.38 24.90
C TYR A 460 -31.55 -12.37 26.32
N THR A 461 -30.39 -13.02 26.44
CA THR A 461 -29.54 -13.01 27.65
C THR A 461 -28.17 -12.46 27.29
N LEU A 462 -27.69 -11.49 28.08
CA LEU A 462 -26.34 -10.97 28.07
C LEU A 462 -25.57 -11.54 29.26
N ILE A 463 -24.36 -12.05 29.03
CA ILE A 463 -23.41 -12.46 30.07
C ILE A 463 -22.07 -11.74 29.80
N MET A 464 -21.45 -11.20 30.84
CA MET A 464 -20.04 -10.80 30.86
C MET A 464 -19.29 -11.69 31.86
N THR A 465 -18.20 -12.32 31.42
CA THR A 465 -17.49 -13.35 32.20
C THR A 465 -15.97 -13.24 32.12
N ASP A 466 -15.26 -13.61 33.20
CA ASP A 466 -13.79 -13.75 33.29
C ASP A 466 -13.43 -15.22 33.61
N PRO A 467 -12.92 -16.00 32.62
CA PRO A 467 -12.49 -17.39 32.83
C PRO A 467 -11.09 -17.53 33.41
N ASP A 468 -10.32 -16.44 33.54
CA ASP A 468 -8.91 -16.47 33.88
C ASP A 468 -8.67 -16.19 35.37
N ALA A 469 -9.66 -16.37 36.25
CA ALA A 469 -9.54 -16.08 37.67
C ALA A 469 -8.98 -17.24 38.54
N PRO A 470 -8.02 -16.99 39.46
CA PRO A 470 -7.31 -15.74 39.71
C PRO A 470 -6.16 -15.41 38.75
N SER A 471 -5.71 -16.36 37.91
CA SER A 471 -4.82 -16.04 36.77
C SER A 471 -5.04 -17.04 35.64
N ARG A 472 -4.71 -16.67 34.39
CA ARG A 472 -4.82 -17.59 33.23
C ARG A 472 -4.01 -18.90 33.40
N LYS A 473 -2.98 -18.89 34.25
CA LYS A 473 -2.13 -20.05 34.60
C LYS A 473 -2.70 -20.91 35.74
N ASP A 474 -3.64 -20.37 36.53
CA ASP A 474 -4.30 -21.01 37.66
C ASP A 474 -5.74 -20.52 37.74
N ARG A 475 -6.65 -21.24 37.07
CA ARG A 475 -8.08 -20.92 36.94
C ARG A 475 -8.93 -21.56 38.05
N ARG A 476 -8.37 -21.72 39.25
CA ARG A 476 -9.02 -22.44 40.38
C ARG A 476 -10.33 -21.82 40.88
N LEU A 477 -10.73 -20.64 40.42
CA LEU A 477 -12.04 -20.03 40.76
C LEU A 477 -13.10 -20.27 39.67
N GLY A 478 -12.77 -20.94 38.56
CA GLY A 478 -13.65 -21.07 37.41
C GLY A 478 -13.92 -19.72 36.74
N GLU A 479 -15.01 -19.62 35.99
CA GLU A 479 -15.47 -18.32 35.51
C GLU A 479 -15.99 -17.45 36.67
N ILE A 480 -15.71 -16.15 36.59
CA ILE A 480 -16.37 -15.12 37.39
C ILE A 480 -17.37 -14.39 36.51
N LYS A 481 -18.67 -14.45 36.84
CA LYS A 481 -19.68 -13.63 36.14
C LYS A 481 -19.63 -12.17 36.61
N HIS A 482 -19.16 -11.30 35.71
CA HIS A 482 -19.04 -9.86 35.94
C HIS A 482 -20.36 -9.13 35.74
N TRP A 483 -21.21 -9.59 34.82
CA TRP A 483 -22.54 -9.03 34.58
C TRP A 483 -23.46 -10.09 33.97
N MET A 484 -24.75 -10.09 34.32
CA MET A 484 -25.74 -10.95 33.69
C MET A 484 -27.13 -10.31 33.70
N VAL A 485 -27.70 -10.16 32.51
CA VAL A 485 -29.07 -9.66 32.29
C VAL A 485 -29.80 -10.66 31.38
N VAL A 486 -30.99 -11.10 31.79
CA VAL A 486 -31.82 -12.09 31.10
C VAL A 486 -33.15 -11.47 30.67
N ASN A 487 -33.95 -12.17 29.86
CA ASN A 487 -35.27 -11.72 29.42
C ASN A 487 -35.27 -10.33 28.75
N ILE A 488 -34.17 -9.95 28.07
CA ILE A 488 -34.03 -8.68 27.36
C ILE A 488 -34.92 -8.70 26.11
N PRO A 489 -35.93 -7.82 25.97
CA PRO A 489 -36.75 -7.77 24.76
C PRO A 489 -35.96 -7.11 23.61
N GLY A 490 -35.74 -7.85 22.53
CA GLY A 490 -34.90 -7.39 21.42
C GLY A 490 -33.48 -7.05 21.86
N SER A 491 -33.13 -5.77 21.86
CA SER A 491 -31.86 -5.25 22.38
C SER A 491 -32.04 -4.18 23.48
N ASN A 492 -33.25 -4.04 24.04
CA ASN A 492 -33.52 -3.06 25.08
C ASN A 492 -33.10 -3.57 26.47
N LEU A 493 -31.81 -3.42 26.76
CA LEU A 493 -31.16 -3.93 27.97
C LEU A 493 -31.80 -3.41 29.28
N ASP A 494 -32.35 -2.19 29.27
CA ASP A 494 -33.00 -1.57 30.43
C ASP A 494 -34.34 -2.24 30.83
N GLU A 495 -34.96 -3.00 29.91
CA GLU A 495 -36.18 -3.80 30.17
C GLU A 495 -35.87 -5.25 30.55
N GLY A 496 -34.60 -5.64 30.58
CA GLY A 496 -34.16 -6.97 31.01
C GLY A 496 -34.18 -7.15 32.53
N GLU A 497 -34.16 -8.41 32.97
CA GLU A 497 -33.98 -8.77 34.38
C GLU A 497 -32.50 -8.97 34.71
N THR A 498 -31.95 -8.14 35.61
CA THR A 498 -30.59 -8.35 36.12
C THR A 498 -30.54 -9.52 37.10
N ILE A 499 -29.67 -10.48 36.82
CA ILE A 499 -29.32 -11.62 37.68
C ILE A 499 -27.99 -11.37 38.39
N ALA A 500 -27.00 -10.79 37.71
CA ALA A 500 -25.77 -10.32 38.32
C ALA A 500 -25.53 -8.87 37.94
N GLU A 501 -25.44 -7.97 38.91
CA GLU A 501 -25.13 -6.57 38.67
C GLU A 501 -23.72 -6.40 38.09
N TYR A 502 -23.47 -5.33 37.34
CA TYR A 502 -22.18 -5.08 36.70
C TYR A 502 -21.06 -4.89 37.74
N ILE A 503 -19.92 -5.54 37.49
CA ILE A 503 -18.64 -5.29 38.15
C ILE A 503 -17.59 -5.15 37.05
N GLY A 504 -16.78 -4.09 37.08
CA GLY A 504 -15.66 -3.89 36.14
C GLY A 504 -14.55 -4.94 36.29
N SER A 505 -13.55 -4.91 35.40
CA SER A 505 -12.39 -5.79 35.49
C SER A 505 -11.66 -5.65 36.82
N GLY A 506 -11.26 -6.77 37.43
CA GLY A 506 -10.50 -6.81 38.69
C GLY A 506 -9.32 -7.77 38.69
N PRO A 507 -8.48 -7.83 37.63
CA PRO A 507 -7.36 -8.76 37.54
C PRO A 507 -6.33 -8.48 38.65
N PRO A 508 -5.94 -9.46 39.49
CA PRO A 508 -5.00 -9.22 40.57
C PRO A 508 -3.60 -8.81 40.09
N LYS A 509 -2.80 -8.22 40.98
CA LYS A 509 -1.46 -7.76 40.61
C LYS A 509 -0.54 -8.94 40.25
N ASN A 510 0.09 -8.85 39.08
CA ASN A 510 1.01 -9.85 38.51
C ASN A 510 0.37 -11.18 38.06
N THR A 511 -0.91 -11.18 37.65
CA THR A 511 -1.61 -12.37 37.11
C THR A 511 -1.62 -12.44 35.57
N ASP A 512 -0.91 -11.52 34.92
CA ASP A 512 -0.95 -11.21 33.48
C ASP A 512 -2.36 -10.76 33.02
N LEU A 513 -2.63 -10.82 31.72
CA LEU A 513 -3.92 -10.44 31.13
C LEU A 513 -5.01 -11.49 31.40
N HIS A 514 -6.16 -11.03 31.89
CA HIS A 514 -7.41 -11.75 31.98
C HIS A 514 -8.31 -11.39 30.78
N ARG A 515 -9.10 -12.34 30.27
CA ARG A 515 -10.09 -12.09 29.22
C ARG A 515 -11.44 -11.71 29.84
N TYR A 516 -12.05 -10.64 29.34
CA TYR A 516 -13.39 -10.20 29.73
C TYR A 516 -14.33 -10.31 28.55
N ILE A 517 -15.28 -11.27 28.62
CA ILE A 517 -15.99 -11.80 27.46
C ILE A 517 -17.48 -11.50 27.57
N PHE A 518 -18.02 -10.78 26.59
CA PHE A 518 -19.44 -10.54 26.41
C PHE A 518 -20.05 -11.60 25.48
N LEU A 519 -21.17 -12.15 25.90
CA LEU A 519 -21.89 -13.23 25.24
C LEU A 519 -23.37 -12.83 25.16
N VAL A 520 -23.93 -12.85 23.96
CA VAL A 520 -25.36 -12.62 23.73
C VAL A 520 -26.00 -13.91 23.23
N PHE A 521 -27.03 -14.35 23.94
CA PHE A 521 -27.82 -15.52 23.59
C PHE A 521 -29.25 -15.12 23.26
N MET A 522 -29.83 -15.77 22.25
CA MET A 522 -31.27 -15.77 22.03
C MET A 522 -31.92 -16.84 22.91
N GLN A 523 -32.96 -16.47 23.64
CA GLN A 523 -33.80 -17.39 24.39
C GLN A 523 -34.84 -18.03 23.45
N PRO A 524 -35.28 -19.29 23.70
CA PRO A 524 -36.38 -19.91 22.96
C PRO A 524 -37.72 -19.18 23.19
N GLU A 525 -37.93 -18.64 24.39
CA GLU A 525 -39.09 -17.84 24.80
C GLU A 525 -38.72 -16.96 26.01
N LYS A 526 -39.68 -16.30 26.65
CA LYS A 526 -39.45 -15.64 27.94
C LYS A 526 -39.36 -16.70 29.04
N ILE A 527 -38.27 -16.72 29.81
CA ILE A 527 -37.96 -17.77 30.77
C ILE A 527 -38.14 -17.27 32.20
N ASP A 528 -38.61 -18.13 33.11
CA ASP A 528 -38.63 -17.83 34.54
C ASP A 528 -37.26 -18.10 35.18
N PHE A 529 -36.57 -17.03 35.58
CA PHE A 529 -35.28 -17.08 36.29
C PHE A 529 -35.42 -16.79 37.79
N SER A 530 -36.63 -16.83 38.37
CA SER A 530 -36.86 -16.57 39.80
C SER A 530 -36.16 -17.56 40.75
N HIS A 531 -35.66 -18.67 40.23
CA HIS A 531 -34.85 -19.66 40.94
C HIS A 531 -33.33 -19.41 40.88
N GLU A 532 -32.86 -18.43 40.11
CA GLU A 532 -31.44 -18.06 40.05
C GLU A 532 -31.03 -17.15 41.21
N GLU A 533 -29.88 -17.42 41.83
CA GLU A 533 -29.38 -16.58 42.91
C GLU A 533 -28.77 -15.28 42.37
N LYS A 534 -29.38 -14.16 42.75
CA LYS A 534 -28.90 -12.83 42.34
C LYS A 534 -27.55 -12.49 42.97
N SER A 535 -26.74 -11.73 42.22
CA SER A 535 -25.38 -11.32 42.60
C SER A 535 -25.27 -9.79 42.63
N ASP A 536 -25.03 -9.24 43.82
CA ASP A 536 -24.89 -7.79 44.10
C ASP A 536 -23.53 -7.27 43.60
N MET A 537 -23.45 -5.99 43.20
CA MET A 537 -22.21 -5.36 42.72
C MET A 537 -21.10 -5.29 43.80
N ARG A 538 -21.46 -5.34 45.08
CA ARG A 538 -20.56 -5.28 46.25
C ARG A 538 -20.20 -6.66 46.79
N SER A 539 -20.49 -7.74 46.07
CA SER A 539 -20.16 -9.09 46.52
C SER A 539 -19.65 -9.99 45.40
N VAL A 540 -18.58 -10.74 45.73
CA VAL A 540 -18.10 -11.88 44.94
C VAL A 540 -18.95 -13.15 45.13
N LYS A 541 -19.89 -13.13 46.10
CA LYS A 541 -20.81 -14.25 46.34
C LYS A 541 -21.62 -14.55 45.07
N ASN A 542 -21.77 -15.84 44.76
CA ASN A 542 -22.53 -16.37 43.61
C ASN A 542 -21.96 -16.00 42.23
N ARG A 543 -20.77 -15.38 42.16
CA ARG A 543 -20.11 -15.03 40.89
C ARG A 543 -19.03 -16.00 40.45
N ILE A 544 -18.25 -16.51 41.41
CA ILE A 544 -17.21 -17.54 41.19
C ILE A 544 -17.81 -18.91 40.90
N PHE A 545 -17.00 -19.80 40.29
CA PHE A 545 -17.39 -21.13 39.84
C PHE A 545 -18.58 -21.12 38.86
N PHE A 546 -18.75 -20.02 38.12
CA PHE A 546 -19.73 -19.95 37.06
C PHE A 546 -19.29 -20.79 35.85
N SER A 547 -20.27 -21.14 35.01
CA SER A 547 -20.06 -21.77 33.71
C SER A 547 -21.08 -21.16 32.75
N SER A 548 -20.60 -20.37 31.79
CA SER A 548 -21.44 -19.77 30.75
C SER A 548 -22.09 -20.86 29.89
N GLN A 549 -21.38 -21.97 29.67
CA GLN A 549 -21.88 -23.16 29.00
C GLN A 549 -23.01 -23.84 29.78
N ASP A 550 -22.80 -24.24 31.04
CA ASP A 550 -23.80 -24.97 31.82
C ASP A 550 -25.10 -24.16 32.00
N PHE A 551 -24.96 -22.84 32.16
CA PHE A 551 -26.11 -21.92 32.21
C PHE A 551 -26.87 -21.90 30.88
N SER A 552 -26.16 -21.84 29.76
CA SER A 552 -26.79 -21.87 28.43
C SER A 552 -27.51 -23.19 28.15
N GLU A 553 -26.92 -24.33 28.55
CA GLU A 553 -27.50 -25.66 28.39
C GLU A 553 -28.75 -25.83 29.28
N LYS A 554 -28.66 -25.43 30.56
CA LYS A 554 -29.77 -25.48 31.54
C LYS A 554 -31.04 -24.80 31.02
N TYR A 555 -30.88 -23.71 30.27
CA TYR A 555 -31.98 -22.87 29.79
C TYR A 555 -32.21 -22.95 28.26
N SER A 556 -31.57 -23.89 27.56
CA SER A 556 -31.65 -24.05 26.10
C SER A 556 -31.36 -22.75 25.32
N LEU A 557 -30.38 -21.97 25.78
CA LEU A 557 -30.03 -20.69 25.19
C LEU A 557 -29.17 -20.87 23.94
N HIS A 558 -29.46 -20.11 22.88
CA HIS A 558 -28.71 -20.15 21.63
C HIS A 558 -27.72 -18.98 21.57
N LEU A 559 -26.41 -19.24 21.70
CA LEU A 559 -25.39 -18.20 21.55
C LEU A 559 -25.47 -17.61 20.12
N ILE A 560 -25.77 -16.31 20.01
CA ILE A 560 -25.88 -15.63 18.72
C ILE A 560 -24.69 -14.75 18.39
N GLY A 561 -23.98 -14.23 19.39
CA GLY A 561 -22.88 -13.30 19.18
C GLY A 561 -22.08 -13.02 20.44
N GLY A 562 -20.99 -12.28 20.29
CA GLY A 562 -20.18 -11.85 21.42
C GLY A 562 -18.97 -11.03 21.00
N ASN A 563 -18.28 -10.48 22.00
CA ASN A 563 -17.09 -9.65 21.84
C ASN A 563 -16.30 -9.71 23.16
N PHE A 564 -15.03 -9.30 23.18
CA PHE A 564 -14.20 -9.41 24.39
C PHE A 564 -13.01 -8.44 24.34
N TYR A 565 -12.50 -8.10 25.50
CA TYR A 565 -11.20 -7.43 25.67
C TYR A 565 -10.33 -8.23 26.63
N GLN A 566 -9.11 -7.78 26.82
CA GLN A 566 -8.21 -8.23 27.87
C GLN A 566 -7.91 -7.08 28.83
N ALA A 567 -7.72 -7.37 30.11
CA ALA A 567 -7.24 -6.37 31.07
C ALA A 567 -6.26 -7.00 32.05
N GLN A 568 -5.31 -6.18 32.52
CA GLN A 568 -4.39 -6.50 33.61
C GLN A 568 -4.49 -5.43 34.71
N TYR A 569 -3.81 -5.65 35.83
CA TYR A 569 -3.88 -4.79 37.01
C TYR A 569 -3.57 -3.31 36.70
N ASP A 570 -4.38 -2.42 37.25
CA ASP A 570 -4.09 -0.98 37.40
C ASP A 570 -4.41 -0.49 38.82
N ASP A 571 -4.31 0.82 39.05
CA ASP A 571 -4.54 1.44 40.36
C ASP A 571 -6.03 1.58 40.75
N TYR A 572 -6.99 1.21 39.89
CA TYR A 572 -8.40 1.07 40.26
C TYR A 572 -8.72 -0.30 40.89
N VAL A 573 -7.98 -1.36 40.56
CA VAL A 573 -8.23 -2.71 41.11
C VAL A 573 -8.27 -2.76 42.65
N PRO A 574 -7.41 -2.05 43.42
CA PRO A 574 -7.54 -1.98 44.88
C PRO A 574 -8.86 -1.32 45.34
N ILE A 575 -9.28 -0.23 44.67
CA ILE A 575 -10.52 0.48 44.96
C ILE A 575 -11.73 -0.43 44.70
N LEU A 576 -11.68 -1.23 43.64
CA LEU A 576 -12.68 -2.26 43.35
C LEU A 576 -12.68 -3.36 44.42
N ALA A 577 -11.51 -3.84 44.85
CA ALA A 577 -11.39 -4.87 45.88
C ALA A 577 -11.94 -4.42 47.24
N ASP A 578 -11.81 -3.13 47.58
CA ASP A 578 -12.38 -2.55 48.80
C ASP A 578 -13.92 -2.54 48.78
N GLN A 579 -14.57 -2.52 47.60
CA GLN A 579 -16.03 -2.64 47.49
C GLN A 579 -16.56 -3.99 48.01
N PHE A 580 -15.71 -5.01 48.09
CA PHE A 580 -16.05 -6.34 48.59
C PHE A 580 -15.70 -6.56 50.07
N GLN A 581 -15.05 -5.59 50.73
CA GLN A 581 -14.53 -5.75 52.10
C GLN A 581 -15.50 -5.27 53.21
N GLU A 582 -16.63 -4.62 52.87
CA GLU A 582 -17.62 -4.14 53.86
C GLU A 582 -19.08 -4.49 53.52
N LYS A 583 -19.56 -5.66 53.98
CA LYS A 583 -20.74 -5.83 54.89
C LYS A 583 -21.24 -7.27 55.01
#